data_AF-A0A944R647-F1
#
_entry.id   AF-A0A944R647-F1
#
_cell.length_a   1.000
_cell.length_b   1.000
_cell.length_c   1.000
_cell.angle_alpha   90.00
_cell.angle_beta   90.00
_cell.angle_gamma   90.00
#
_symmetry.space_group_name_H-M   'P 1'
#
loop_
_entity.id
_entity.type
_entity.pdbx_description
1 polymer ?
#
loop_
_entity_poly.entity_id
_entity_poly.type
_entity_poly.pdbx_seq_one_letter_code
_entity_poly.pdbx_strand_id
1 'polypeptide(L)' 'RAENSLVRNGIETLGQLVKKTRDEVANLQSAGEQTLQEIEDKLKELGVSFGMESMDTHS' A
#
# COMPACT_ATOMS: atom_id res chain seq x y z
N ARG A 1 16.02 7.12 0.67
CA ARG A 1 15.76 7.09 -0.80
C ARG A 1 14.34 6.63 -1.17
N ALA A 2 13.60 5.98 -0.27
CA ALA A 2 12.16 5.70 -0.47
C ALA A 2 11.29 6.98 -0.42
N GLU A 3 11.69 8.01 0.35
CA GLU A 3 10.94 9.25 0.54
C GLU A 3 10.55 9.99 -0.76
N ASN A 4 11.38 9.97 -1.81
CA ASN A 4 11.11 10.81 -2.98
C ASN A 4 10.07 10.21 -3.96
N SER A 5 9.83 8.90 -3.96
CA SER A 5 8.86 8.26 -4.86
C SER A 5 7.48 8.12 -4.22
N LEU A 6 7.44 7.79 -2.92
CA LEU A 6 6.21 7.68 -2.13
C LEU A 6 5.51 9.05 -2.02
N VAL A 7 6.24 10.09 -1.63
CA VAL A 7 5.72 11.47 -1.54
C VAL A 7 5.29 11.99 -2.91
N ARG A 8 6.03 11.71 -3.99
CA ARG A 8 5.66 12.11 -5.36
C ARG A 8 4.38 11.45 -5.87
N ASN A 9 4.09 10.23 -5.42
CA ASN A 9 2.87 9.50 -5.79
C ASN A 9 1.72 9.77 -4.80
N GLY A 10 1.89 10.69 -3.84
CA GLY A 10 0.89 11.01 -2.82
C GLY A 10 0.73 9.94 -1.74
N ILE A 11 1.66 8.99 -1.66
CA ILE A 11 1.64 7.88 -0.71
C ILE A 11 2.57 8.22 0.45
N GLU A 12 2.10 9.07 1.36
CA GLU A 12 2.86 9.43 2.57
C GLU A 12 2.52 8.54 3.78
N THR A 13 1.42 7.80 3.70
CA THR A 13 0.89 7.00 4.81
C THR A 13 0.44 5.63 4.35
N LEU A 14 0.47 4.67 5.28
CA LEU A 14 -0.12 3.34 5.11
C LEU A 14 -1.58 3.42 4.65
N GLY A 15 -2.32 4.44 5.08
CA GLY A 15 -3.70 4.71 4.64
C GLY A 15 -3.84 5.03 3.14
N GLN A 16 -2.86 5.72 2.54
CA GLN A 16 -2.82 5.95 1.09
C GLN A 16 -2.36 4.69 0.35
N LEU A 17 -1.56 3.88 1.00
CA LEU A 17 -1.05 2.64 0.45
C LEU A 17 -2.10 1.53 0.39
N VAL A 18 -2.96 1.39 1.41
CA VAL A 18 -4.07 0.39 1.41
C VAL A 18 -5.11 0.67 0.34
N LYS A 19 -5.22 1.92 -0.11
CA LYS A 19 -6.08 2.33 -1.23
C LYS A 19 -5.56 1.78 -2.55
N LYS A 20 -4.24 1.58 -2.65
CA LYS A 20 -3.59 0.94 -3.80
C LYS A 20 -3.57 -0.57 -3.64
N THR A 21 -3.54 -1.27 -4.77
CA THR A 21 -3.34 -2.72 -4.79
C THR A 21 -1.85 -3.06 -4.69
N ARG A 22 -1.55 -4.31 -4.28
CA ARG A 22 -0.18 -4.83 -4.22
C ARG A 22 0.58 -4.60 -5.54
N ASP A 23 -0.10 -4.83 -6.66
CA ASP A 23 0.45 -4.71 -8.01
C ASP A 23 0.73 -3.24 -8.39
N GLU A 24 -0.19 -2.33 -8.05
CA GLU A 24 0.00 -0.88 -8.23
C GLU A 24 1.20 -0.38 -7.43
N VAL A 25 1.32 -0.78 -6.15
CA VAL A 25 2.44 -0.39 -5.30
C VAL A 25 3.76 -0.96 -5.80
N ALA A 26 3.78 -2.22 -6.22
CA ALA A 26 4.95 -2.87 -6.80
C ALA A 26 5.44 -2.12 -8.05
N ASN A 27 4.53 -1.76 -8.95
CA ASN A 27 4.83 -1.01 -10.17
C ASN A 27 5.29 0.43 -9.88
N LEU A 28 4.65 1.12 -8.93
CA LEU A 28 4.95 2.52 -8.61
C LEU A 28 6.28 2.68 -7.87
N GLN A 29 6.62 1.73 -7.01
CA GLN A 29 7.73 1.88 -6.07
C GLN A 29 8.97 1.06 -6.47
N SER A 30 8.87 0.15 -7.47
CA SER A 30 9.86 -0.93 -7.65
C SER A 30 10.20 -1.59 -6.30
N ALA A 31 9.20 -1.64 -5.41
CA ALA A 31 9.34 -2.21 -4.09
C ALA A 31 9.57 -3.71 -4.28
N GLY A 32 10.73 -4.20 -3.83
CA GLY A 32 11.02 -5.61 -3.89
C GLY A 32 10.03 -6.42 -3.05
N GLU A 33 9.97 -7.72 -3.29
CA GLU A 33 9.06 -8.65 -2.61
C GLU A 33 9.14 -8.54 -1.07
N GLN A 34 10.36 -8.38 -0.52
CA GLN A 34 10.58 -8.11 0.90
C GLN A 34 9.92 -6.81 1.38
N THR A 35 10.08 -5.72 0.63
CA THR A 35 9.51 -4.41 1.01
C THR A 35 7.99 -4.45 0.99
N LEU A 36 7.40 -5.12 0.00
CA LEU A 36 5.94 -5.33 -0.06
C LEU A 36 5.46 -6.16 1.13
N GLN A 37 6.18 -7.22 1.48
CA GLN A 37 5.82 -8.10 2.58
C GLN A 37 5.85 -7.38 3.92
N GLU A 38 6.88 -6.56 4.20
CA GLU A 38 6.95 -5.77 5.44
C GLU A 38 5.80 -4.79 5.57
N ILE A 39 5.39 -4.21 4.43
CA ILE A 39 4.26 -3.29 4.45
C ILE A 39 2.95 -4.07 4.64
N GLU A 40 2.77 -5.20 3.95
CA GLU A 40 1.61 -6.07 4.12
C GLU A 40 1.45 -6.54 5.57
N ASP A 41 2.56 -6.91 6.21
CA ASP A 41 2.56 -7.38 7.60
C ASP A 41 2.14 -6.26 8.56
N LYS A 42 2.70 -5.05 8.39
CA LYS A 42 2.27 -3.86 9.15
C LYS A 42 0.80 -3.51 8.93
N LEU A 43 0.31 -3.64 7.70
CA LEU A 43 -1.10 -3.41 7.39
C LEU A 43 -1.96 -4.45 8.10
N LYS A 44 -1.56 -5.72 8.06
CA LYS A 44 -2.27 -6.83 8.69
C LYS A 44 -2.29 -6.71 10.22
N GLU A 45 -1.21 -6.24 10.84
CA GLU A 45 -1.16 -5.90 12.27
C GLU A 45 -2.17 -4.80 12.65
N LEU A 46 -2.42 -3.87 11.73
CA LEU A 46 -3.41 -2.79 11.88
C LEU A 46 -4.83 -3.23 11.49
N GLY A 47 -5.02 -4.46 11.02
CA GLY A 47 -6.31 -4.99 10.55
C GLY A 47 -6.74 -4.46 9.16
N VAL A 48 -5.80 -3.95 8.37
CA VAL A 48 -6.03 -3.41 7.03
C VAL A 48 -5.25 -4.22 5.98
N SER A 49 -5.68 -4.16 4.73
CA SER A 49 -5.08 -4.93 3.62
C SER A 49 -4.98 -4.05 2.38
N PHE A 50 -4.04 -4.36 1.47
CA PHE A 50 -3.99 -3.70 0.16
C PHE A 50 -5.28 -3.91 -0.64
N GLY A 51 -5.70 -2.89 -1.39
CA GLY A 51 -6.90 -2.95 -2.22
C GLY A 51 -8.21 -2.73 -1.45
N MET A 52 -8.18 -2.02 -0.32
CA MET A 52 -9.38 -1.75 0.48
C MET A 52 -10.34 -0.73 -0.16
N GLU A 53 -9.99 -0.11 -1.29
CA GLU A 53 -10.78 0.93 -1.98
C GLU A 53 -11.87 0.39 -2.94
N SER A 54 -12.41 -0.81 -2.73
CA SER A 54 -13.62 -1.22 -3.46
C SER A 54 -14.40 -2.33 -2.78
N MET A 55 -14.62 -2.22 -1.47
CA MET A 55 -15.62 -3.05 -0.80
C MET A 55 -16.61 -2.15 -0.05
N ASP A 56 -17.29 -1.28 -0.79
CA ASP A 56 -18.65 -0.89 -0.47
C ASP A 56 -19.50 -2.18 -0.39
N THR A 57 -19.50 -2.80 0.78
CA THR A 57 -20.58 -3.68 1.20
C THR A 57 -21.78 -2.78 1.48
N HIS A 58 -22.41 -2.26 0.43
CA HIS A 58 -23.79 -1.82 0.55
C HIS A 58 -24.63 -3.09 0.64
N SER A 59 -25.11 -3.35 1.86
CA SER A 59 -26.10 -4.37 2.21
C SER A 59 -27.29 -4.41 1.28
#